data_AF-A0A5J5A1I8-F1
#
_entry.id   AF-A0A5J5A1I8-F1
#
_cell.length_a   1.000
_cell.length_b   1.000
_cell.length_c   1.000
_cell.angle_alpha   90.00
_cell.angle_beta   90.00
_cell.angle_gamma   90.00
#
_symmetry.space_group_name_H-M   'P 1'
#
loop_
_entity.id
_entity.type
_entity.pdbx_description
1 polymer ?
#
loop_
_entity_poly.entity_id
_entity_poly.type
_entity_poly.pdbx_seq_one_letter_code
_entity_poly.pdbx_strand_id
1 'polypeptide(L)'
;MQREARSSGATPLILTTAVYYAPNVNRVNHPIQAIAKSLDWINLMAYDFSGPTRSTVTNSPAALYDPSSQVSGSYGIRAWIQASLSANKLVFRIPFYGYAWHLMNANNHGLLAPANGPVGSTDGSMRYQQITKFIT
;
A
#
# COMPACT_ATOMS: atom_id res chain seq x y z
N MET A 1 -4.87 12.17 -24.20
CA MET A 1 -6.09 11.36 -24.09
C MET A 1 -7.27 12.05 -24.74
N GLN A 2 -8.00 12.97 -24.08
CA GLN A 2 -9.24 13.54 -24.69
C GLN A 2 -9.04 14.28 -26.02
N ARG A 3 -7.94 15.03 -26.19
CA ARG A 3 -7.65 15.71 -27.47
C ARG A 3 -7.32 14.73 -28.59
N GLU A 4 -6.57 13.68 -28.27
CA GLU A 4 -6.19 12.64 -29.22
C GLU A 4 -7.41 11.81 -29.65
N ALA A 5 -8.24 11.38 -28.70
CA ALA A 5 -9.53 10.73 -28.96
C ALA A 5 -10.45 11.56 -29.88
N ARG A 6 -10.51 12.89 -29.67
CA ARG A 6 -11.29 13.79 -30.53
C ARG A 6 -10.74 13.87 -31.96
N SER A 7 -9.43 13.77 -32.15
CA SER A 7 -8.80 13.81 -33.47
C SER A 7 -8.81 12.46 -34.18
N SER A 8 -8.75 11.34 -33.45
CA SER A 8 -8.68 9.99 -34.01
C SER A 8 -10.05 9.33 -34.16
N GLY A 9 -11.10 9.84 -33.50
CA GLY A 9 -12.41 9.20 -33.42
C GLY A 9 -12.44 7.95 -32.51
N ALA A 10 -11.32 7.62 -31.88
CA ALA A 10 -11.20 6.47 -30.98
C ALA A 10 -11.70 6.79 -29.56
N THR A 11 -12.06 5.75 -28.81
CA THR A 11 -12.41 5.88 -27.39
C THR A 11 -11.20 6.43 -26.60
N PRO A 12 -11.39 7.40 -25.69
CA PRO A 12 -10.32 7.88 -24.83
C PRO A 12 -9.67 6.74 -24.04
N LEU A 13 -8.35 6.64 -24.15
CA LEU A 13 -7.57 5.73 -23.32
C LEU A 13 -7.60 6.18 -21.85
N ILE A 14 -7.58 5.20 -20.95
CA ILE A 14 -7.49 5.40 -19.50
C ILE A 14 -6.04 5.65 -19.11
N LEU A 15 -5.80 6.65 -18.27
CA LEU A 15 -4.50 6.98 -17.71
C LEU A 15 -4.56 6.98 -16.17
N THR A 16 -3.80 6.07 -15.56
CA THR A 16 -3.74 5.90 -14.11
C THR A 16 -2.29 5.77 -13.67
N THR A 17 -2.06 5.85 -12.36
CA THR A 17 -0.75 5.55 -11.78
C THR A 17 -0.90 4.89 -10.42
N ALA A 18 0.13 4.19 -9.97
CA ALA A 18 0.24 3.73 -8.60
C ALA A 18 1.08 4.74 -7.82
N VAL A 19 0.61 5.13 -6.63
CA VAL A 19 1.28 6.14 -5.79
C VAL A 19 1.53 5.60 -4.39
N TYR A 20 2.46 6.24 -3.70
CA TYR A 20 2.70 6.00 -2.29
C TYR A 20 1.44 6.30 -1.45
N TYR A 21 1.32 5.64 -0.29
CA TYR A 21 0.13 5.78 0.56
C TYR A 21 -0.13 7.22 1.02
N ALA A 22 0.89 8.08 1.05
CA ALA A 22 0.80 9.49 1.39
C ALA A 22 1.21 10.39 0.21
N PRO A 23 0.64 11.61 0.11
CA PRO A 23 0.97 12.55 -0.97
C PRO A 23 2.38 13.16 -0.88
N ASN A 24 3.04 13.02 0.27
CA ASN A 24 4.42 13.43 0.50
C ASN A 24 5.30 12.20 0.75
N VAL A 25 6.44 12.13 0.07
CA VAL A 25 7.45 11.08 0.22
C VAL A 25 8.80 11.75 0.39
N ASN A 26 9.49 11.53 1.52
CA ASN A 26 10.85 12.04 1.74
C ASN A 26 11.01 13.55 1.42
N ARG A 27 10.03 14.38 1.83
CA ARG A 27 9.97 15.83 1.56
C ARG A 27 9.67 16.21 0.10
N VAL A 28 9.39 15.25 -0.77
CA VAL A 28 8.91 15.48 -2.13
C VAL A 28 7.39 15.35 -2.15
N ASN A 29 6.72 16.38 -2.66
CA ASN A 29 5.27 16.38 -2.83
C ASN A 29 4.89 15.87 -4.22
N HIS A 30 3.87 15.02 -4.28
CA HIS A 30 3.23 14.70 -5.55
C HIS A 30 2.55 15.95 -6.14
N PRO A 31 2.54 16.12 -7.48
CA PRO A 31 1.89 17.25 -8.13
C PRO A 31 0.37 17.04 -8.18
N ILE A 32 -0.31 17.23 -7.04
CA ILE A 32 -1.72 16.86 -6.85
C ILE A 32 -2.63 17.49 -7.90
N GLN A 33 -2.41 18.77 -8.24
CA GLN A 33 -3.22 19.45 -9.25
C GLN A 33 -3.07 18.84 -10.65
N ALA A 34 -1.86 18.41 -11.02
CA ALA A 34 -1.63 17.75 -12.30
C ALA A 34 -2.27 16.36 -12.30
N ILE A 35 -2.11 15.60 -11.21
CA ILE A 35 -2.77 14.30 -11.02
C ILE A 35 -4.27 14.43 -11.16
N ALA A 36 -4.89 15.38 -10.45
CA ALA A 36 -6.33 15.59 -10.46
C ALA A 36 -6.87 15.98 -11.85
N LYS A 37 -6.09 16.72 -12.65
CA LYS A 37 -6.49 17.15 -14.00
C LYS A 37 -6.26 16.09 -15.07
N SER A 38 -5.19 15.31 -14.96
CA SER A 38 -4.69 14.48 -16.05
C SER A 38 -5.00 12.99 -15.91
N LEU A 39 -5.16 12.48 -14.70
CA LEU A 39 -5.41 11.05 -14.45
C LEU A 39 -6.89 10.77 -14.22
N ASP A 40 -7.35 9.60 -14.66
CA ASP A 40 -8.69 9.11 -14.36
C ASP A 40 -8.81 8.77 -12.87
N TRP A 41 -7.84 8.03 -12.33
CA TRP A 41 -7.67 7.77 -10.90
C TRP A 41 -6.22 7.40 -10.56
N ILE A 42 -5.93 7.34 -9.25
CA ILE A 42 -4.69 6.80 -8.70
C ILE A 42 -4.97 5.53 -7.91
N ASN A 43 -3.98 4.63 -7.87
CA ASN A 43 -4.03 3.40 -7.11
C ASN A 43 -3.12 3.54 -5.88
N LEU A 44 -3.72 3.63 -4.69
CA LEU A 44 -3.00 3.88 -3.45
C LEU A 44 -2.30 2.63 -2.95
N MET A 45 -0.96 2.65 -2.88
CA MET A 45 -0.16 1.54 -2.36
C MET A 45 -0.02 1.63 -0.83
N ALA A 46 -1.09 1.29 -0.12
CA ALA A 46 -1.18 1.30 1.33
C ALA A 46 -0.83 -0.06 1.95
N TYR A 47 0.37 -0.55 1.63
CA TYR A 47 0.90 -1.83 2.08
C TYR A 47 2.42 -1.78 2.11
N ASP A 48 3.05 -2.90 2.46
CA ASP A 48 4.47 -3.03 2.75
C ASP A 48 4.94 -2.09 3.87
N PHE A 49 4.06 -1.75 4.80
CA PHE A 49 4.36 -0.89 5.95
C PHE A 49 5.35 -1.52 6.93
N SER A 50 5.34 -2.85 7.03
CA SER A 50 6.30 -3.61 7.81
C SER A 50 6.64 -4.91 7.10
N GLY A 51 7.83 -5.43 7.37
CA GLY A 51 8.30 -6.70 6.86
C GLY A 51 9.57 -7.16 7.59
N PRO A 52 9.87 -8.47 7.56
CA PRO A 52 10.92 -9.11 8.36
C PRO A 52 12.34 -8.70 7.98
N THR A 53 12.54 -8.10 6.81
CA THR A 53 13.82 -7.54 6.39
C THR A 53 14.05 -6.09 6.85
N ARG A 54 13.01 -5.44 7.40
CA ARG A 54 13.00 -4.01 7.75
C ARG A 54 12.67 -3.73 9.22
N SER A 55 12.26 -4.74 9.98
CA SER A 55 11.86 -4.61 11.38
C SER A 55 12.26 -5.86 12.16
N THR A 56 12.50 -5.69 13.46
CA THR A 56 12.83 -6.76 14.43
C THR A 56 11.62 -7.20 15.25
N VAL A 57 10.44 -6.63 14.97
CA VAL A 57 9.16 -7.01 15.58
C VAL A 57 8.11 -7.29 14.51
N THR A 58 7.24 -8.25 14.76
CA THR A 58 6.11 -8.56 13.87
C THR A 58 5.18 -7.35 13.77
N ASN A 59 4.64 -7.07 12.58
CA ASN A 59 3.60 -6.05 12.44
C ASN A 59 2.76 -6.34 11.18
N SER A 60 1.59 -5.71 11.09
CA SER A 60 0.74 -5.80 9.90
C SER A 60 1.43 -5.14 8.69
N PRO A 61 1.48 -5.80 7.52
CA PRO A 61 2.03 -5.21 6.31
C PRO A 61 1.13 -4.13 5.70
N ALA A 62 -0.16 -4.10 6.06
CA ALA A 62 -1.17 -3.24 5.43
C ALA A 62 -2.25 -2.82 6.45
N ALA A 63 -1.82 -2.31 7.60
CA ALA A 63 -2.71 -1.84 8.65
C ALA A 63 -3.68 -0.77 8.10
N LEU A 64 -4.99 -1.01 8.23
CA LEU A 64 -6.00 0.01 7.90
C LEU A 64 -5.91 1.18 8.89
N TYR A 65 -5.69 0.88 10.17
CA TYR A 65 -5.50 1.84 11.24
C TYR A 65 -4.22 1.53 12.00
N ASP A 66 -3.48 2.56 12.38
CA ASP A 66 -2.35 2.46 13.29
C ASP A 66 -2.50 3.60 14.32
N PRO A 67 -2.74 3.29 15.61
CA PRO A 67 -2.85 4.31 16.66
C PRO A 67 -1.49 4.89 17.07
N SER A 68 -0.38 4.22 16.73
CA SER A 68 0.97 4.61 17.14
C SER A 68 1.68 5.49 16.12
N SER A 69 1.20 5.53 14.87
CA SER A 69 1.86 6.26 13.78
C SER A 69 0.90 6.72 12.67
N GLN A 70 1.42 7.48 11.71
CA GLN A 70 0.70 7.87 10.50
C GLN A 70 0.87 6.87 9.35
N VAL A 71 1.47 5.70 9.60
CA VAL A 71 1.72 4.65 8.60
C VAL A 71 0.52 3.70 8.55
N SER A 72 -0.57 4.15 7.94
CA SER A 72 -1.78 3.35 7.78
C SER A 72 -2.58 3.72 6.53
N GLY A 73 -3.40 2.78 6.06
CA GLY A 73 -4.28 3.01 4.91
C GLY A 73 -5.30 4.12 5.15
N SER A 74 -5.88 4.19 6.35
CA SER A 74 -6.86 5.22 6.73
C SER A 74 -6.24 6.61 6.78
N TYR A 75 -5.00 6.74 7.29
CA TYR A 75 -4.27 8.00 7.21
C TYR A 75 -4.01 8.38 5.76
N GLY A 76 -3.52 7.46 4.94
CA GLY A 76 -3.20 7.72 3.54
C GLY A 76 -4.38 8.25 2.72
N ILE A 77 -5.55 7.62 2.86
CA ILE A 77 -6.78 8.08 2.22
C ILE A 77 -7.10 9.53 2.64
N ARG A 78 -7.09 9.82 3.95
CA ARG A 78 -7.36 11.17 4.45
C ARG A 78 -6.33 12.18 3.95
N ALA A 79 -5.05 11.83 3.92
CA ALA A 79 -3.97 12.71 3.49
C ALA A 79 -4.13 13.11 2.02
N TRP A 80 -4.45 12.18 1.13
CA TRP A 80 -4.71 12.49 -0.29
C TRP A 80 -5.96 13.37 -0.48
N ILE A 81 -7.03 13.12 0.28
CA ILE A 81 -8.24 13.96 0.26
C ILE A 81 -7.93 15.37 0.77
N GLN A 82 -7.21 15.51 1.89
CA GLN A 82 -6.78 16.79 2.45
C GLN A 82 -5.84 17.55 1.49
N ALA A 83 -5.09 16.84 0.66
CA ALA A 83 -4.27 17.42 -0.40
C ALA A 83 -5.09 17.88 -1.64
N SER A 84 -6.42 17.89 -1.55
CA SER A 84 -7.37 18.28 -2.61
C SER A 84 -7.55 17.28 -3.76
N LEU A 85 -7.23 15.99 -3.56
CA LEU A 85 -7.65 14.96 -4.51
C LEU A 85 -9.06 14.46 -4.16
N SER A 86 -9.95 14.45 -5.15
CA SER A 86 -11.32 13.95 -4.95
C SER A 86 -11.33 12.45 -4.63
N ALA A 87 -12.18 12.04 -3.68
CA ALA A 87 -12.27 10.65 -3.22
C ALA A 87 -12.63 9.66 -4.34
N ASN A 88 -13.42 10.08 -5.34
CA ASN A 88 -13.77 9.25 -6.49
C ASN A 88 -12.59 8.96 -7.45
N LYS A 89 -11.44 9.63 -7.26
CA LYS A 89 -10.19 9.35 -7.99
C LYS A 89 -9.21 8.50 -7.18
N LEU A 90 -9.59 8.03 -6.00
CA LEU A 90 -8.77 7.18 -5.14
C LEU A 90 -9.24 5.72 -5.22
N VAL A 91 -8.38 4.85 -5.74
CA VAL A 91 -8.57 3.40 -5.67
C VAL A 91 -7.66 2.84 -4.58
N PHE A 92 -8.26 2.31 -3.50
CA PHE A 92 -7.52 1.67 -2.41
C PHE A 92 -7.10 0.26 -2.81
N ARG A 93 -5.79 -0.01 -2.86
CA ARG A 93 -5.28 -1.34 -3.22
C ARG A 93 -5.19 -2.24 -1.99
N ILE A 94 -5.54 -3.51 -2.17
CA ILE A 94 -5.47 -4.55 -1.14
C ILE A 94 -4.39 -5.56 -1.55
N PRO A 95 -3.38 -5.85 -0.71
CA PRO A 95 -2.37 -6.85 -1.01
C PRO A 95 -2.92 -8.27 -0.78
N PHE A 96 -2.77 -9.14 -1.79
CA PHE A 96 -3.11 -10.57 -1.71
C PHE A 96 -1.90 -11.41 -1.29
N TYR A 97 -1.15 -10.89 -0.32
CA TYR A 97 0.04 -11.49 0.26
C TYR A 97 0.28 -10.91 1.66
N GLY A 98 1.17 -11.54 2.41
CA GLY A 98 1.66 -11.05 3.70
C GLY A 98 3.13 -11.42 3.88
N TYR A 99 3.63 -11.25 5.11
CA TYR A 99 4.99 -11.64 5.46
C TYR A 99 5.02 -12.65 6.61
N ALA A 100 5.84 -13.69 6.46
CA ALA A 100 6.15 -14.67 7.49
C ALA A 100 7.43 -14.27 8.24
N TRP A 101 7.39 -14.45 9.56
CA TRP A 101 8.43 -14.01 10.49
C TRP A 101 8.93 -15.18 11.31
N HIS A 102 10.24 -15.21 11.58
CA HIS A 102 10.80 -16.14 12.54
C HIS A 102 10.71 -15.55 13.95
N LEU A 103 9.77 -16.00 14.79
CA LEU A 103 9.63 -15.49 16.15
C LEU A 103 10.86 -15.81 17.00
N MET A 104 11.25 -14.89 17.90
CA MET A 104 12.30 -15.15 18.90
C MET A 104 11.82 -16.12 19.99
N ASN A 105 10.52 -16.12 20.27
CA ASN A 105 9.87 -17.01 21.24
C ASN A 105 8.51 -17.45 20.68
N ALA A 106 8.33 -18.75 20.48
CA ALA A 106 7.09 -19.30 19.94
C ALA A 106 5.86 -19.02 20.82
N ASN A 107 6.04 -18.81 22.14
CA ASN A 107 4.96 -18.46 23.07
C ASN A 107 4.60 -16.96 23.03
N ASN A 108 5.37 -16.14 22.31
CA ASN A 108 5.07 -14.73 22.06
C ASN A 108 4.87 -14.51 20.56
N HIS A 109 3.63 -14.66 20.12
CA HIS A 109 3.24 -14.65 18.71
C HIS A 109 2.21 -13.55 18.38
N GLY A 110 2.12 -12.52 19.23
CA GLY A 110 1.22 -11.38 19.04
C GLY A 110 1.73 -10.38 18.01
N LEU A 111 0.96 -9.30 17.82
CA LEU A 111 1.44 -8.10 17.13
C LEU A 111 2.58 -7.48 17.94
N LEU A 112 3.62 -6.97 17.25
CA LEU A 112 4.83 -6.40 17.85
C LEU A 112 5.69 -7.42 18.63
N ALA A 113 5.47 -8.71 18.43
CA ALA A 113 6.31 -9.75 19.02
C ALA A 113 7.74 -9.70 18.44
N PRO A 114 8.80 -9.88 19.25
CA PRO A 114 10.16 -9.95 18.74
C PRO A 114 10.38 -11.08 17.73
N ALA A 115 11.05 -10.77 16.64
CA ALA A 115 11.32 -11.68 15.53
C ALA A 115 12.73 -11.50 14.95
N ASN A 116 13.26 -12.56 14.34
CA ASN A 116 14.59 -12.61 13.73
C ASN A 116 14.51 -12.96 12.25
N GLY A 117 13.99 -12.03 11.46
CA GLY A 117 14.04 -12.15 10.01
C GLY A 117 12.95 -13.02 9.37
N PRO A 118 13.07 -13.22 8.05
CA PRO A 118 12.03 -13.81 7.21
C PRO A 118 11.99 -15.33 7.32
N VAL A 119 10.82 -15.91 7.01
CA VAL A 119 10.64 -17.35 6.80
C VAL A 119 10.09 -17.61 5.41
N GLY A 120 10.53 -18.70 4.78
CA GLY A 120 10.08 -19.09 3.44
C GLY A 120 10.90 -18.41 2.35
N SER A 121 10.44 -17.26 1.85
CA SER A 121 11.14 -16.51 0.81
C SER A 121 12.19 -15.56 1.40
N THR A 122 13.05 -14.99 0.55
CA THR A 122 14.15 -14.09 0.93
C THR A 122 13.69 -12.87 1.73
N ASP A 123 12.47 -12.37 1.47
CA ASP A 123 11.87 -11.24 2.18
C ASP A 123 10.71 -11.64 3.10
N GLY A 124 10.47 -12.94 3.23
CA GLY A 124 9.36 -13.52 3.98
C GLY A 124 8.00 -13.37 3.32
N SER A 125 7.92 -12.85 2.09
CA SER A 125 6.66 -12.73 1.35
C SER A 125 6.00 -14.10 1.16
N MET A 126 4.71 -14.15 1.47
CA MET A 126 3.85 -15.31 1.33
C MET A 126 2.58 -14.89 0.57
N ARG A 127 2.31 -15.53 -0.56
CA ARG A 127 1.07 -15.29 -1.33
C ARG A 127 -0.13 -15.76 -0.52
N TYR A 128 -1.28 -15.15 -0.73
CA TYR A 128 -2.53 -15.54 -0.07
C TYR A 128 -2.79 -17.05 -0.14
N GLN A 129 -2.58 -17.69 -1.29
CA GLN A 129 -2.74 -19.15 -1.46
C GLN A 129 -1.79 -20.01 -0.60
N GLN A 130 -0.61 -19.50 -0.24
CA GLN A 130 0.32 -20.21 0.65
C GLN A 130 -0.09 -20.03 2.10
N ILE A 131 -0.57 -18.84 2.46
CA ILE A 131 -1.11 -18.54 3.80
C ILE A 131 -2.34 -19.40 4.07
N THR A 132 -3.28 -19.48 3.12
CA THR A 132 -4.49 -20.30 3.30
C THR A 132 -4.14 -21.76 3.53
N LYS A 133 -3.22 -22.34 2.74
CA LYS A 133 -2.74 -23.72 2.92
C LYS A 133 -2.04 -23.98 4.27
N PHE A 134 -1.54 -22.94 4.94
CA PHE A 134 -0.87 -23.09 6.23
C PHE A 134 -1.86 -23.07 7.41
N ILE A 135 -2.98 -22.35 7.27
CA ILE A 135 -3.98 -22.19 8.34
C ILE A 135 -5.18 -23.12 8.22
N THR A 136 -5.29 -23.87 7.12
CA THR A 136 -6.32 -24.90 6.87
C THR A 136 -5.69 -26.27 6.90
#